data_AF-A0A8S3SHN6-F1
#
_entry.id   AF-A0A8S3SHN6-F1
#
_cell.length_a   1.000
_cell.length_b   1.000
_cell.length_c   1.000
_cell.angle_alpha   90.00
_cell.angle_beta   90.00
_cell.angle_gamma   90.00
#
_symmetry.space_group_name_H-M   'P 1'
#
loop_
_entity.id
_entity.type
_entity.pdbx_description
1 polymer ?
#
loop_
_entity_poly.entity_id
_entity_poly.type
_entity_poly.pdbx_seq_one_letter_code
_entity_poly.pdbx_strand_id
1 'polypeptide(L)'
;MGISDDIILTGDLNFHLDDKFDCDARKFTETLSDRGLVQHVVGATHVRGHTLDVIITREDSSIVIGIPSIEELHLCNDKGVPSLDHFAVHCSLNVNKPPKKRESMKFRKLEEIVIDDFNTDINCSNFMPNQTATLDELVSTYDSVLSSIIEKHAPMQSKTITLRPNTEWHSSELRTAKTERRKAERKMRKTKLEVHKQLYKEQCIKTHKLLLKCKTDYYSDKILEIGCDQKKLFNLTNKLMGNTKTVVLPSRECDKDISNRFGDFFLNKIETIMRCLSSEDDSSLNRNDAFCADVRWLHTIKLAIEKITIKQLREKKTIRYDITE
;
A
#
# COMPACT_ATOMS: atom_id res chain seq x y z
N MET A 1 9.81 -3.39 -32.47
CA MET A 1 9.90 -2.30 -31.49
C MET A 1 9.71 -2.91 -30.13
N GLY A 2 10.80 -3.14 -29.41
CA GLY A 2 10.78 -3.73 -28.08
C GLY A 2 10.10 -2.77 -27.10
N ILE A 3 9.35 -3.32 -26.15
CA ILE A 3 8.82 -2.60 -25.00
C ILE A 3 10.04 -2.07 -24.24
N SER A 4 10.35 -0.77 -24.33
CA SER A 4 11.42 -0.18 -23.54
C SER A 4 10.89 0.02 -22.13
N ASP A 5 11.14 -0.95 -21.26
CA ASP A 5 11.04 -0.70 -19.83
C ASP A 5 12.07 0.37 -19.48
N ASP A 6 11.60 1.50 -18.95
CA ASP A 6 12.47 2.56 -18.43
C ASP A 6 13.29 2.01 -17.25
N ILE A 7 14.59 2.30 -17.26
CA ILE A 7 15.53 1.89 -16.22
C ILE A 7 15.98 3.13 -15.46
N ILE A 8 15.90 3.07 -14.13
CA ILE A 8 16.53 4.02 -13.22
C ILE A 8 17.42 3.23 -12.28
N LEU A 9 18.71 3.56 -12.25
CA LEU A 9 19.68 3.06 -11.28
C LEU A 9 20.00 4.20 -10.32
N THR A 10 19.89 3.93 -9.02
CA THR A 10 20.27 4.88 -7.97
C THR A 10 21.09 4.19 -6.92
N GLY A 11 22.06 4.89 -6.34
CA GLY A 11 22.84 4.38 -5.23
C GLY A 11 24.07 5.20 -4.96
N ASP A 12 24.77 4.82 -3.89
CA ASP A 12 26.06 5.34 -3.51
C ASP A 12 27.17 4.46 -4.13
N LEU A 13 28.02 5.08 -4.96
CA LEU A 13 29.13 4.41 -5.63
C LEU A 13 30.35 4.19 -4.71
N ASN A 14 30.45 4.89 -3.58
CA ASN A 14 31.60 4.89 -2.67
C ASN A 14 32.94 5.32 -3.30
N PHE A 15 32.92 5.95 -4.48
CA PHE A 15 34.09 6.58 -5.11
C PHE A 15 33.70 7.93 -5.73
N HIS A 16 34.69 8.80 -5.99
CA HIS A 16 34.46 10.14 -6.51
C HIS A 16 34.22 10.08 -8.02
N LEU A 17 32.95 10.04 -8.44
CA LEU A 17 32.60 9.93 -9.85
C LEU A 17 33.05 11.15 -10.68
N ASP A 18 33.11 12.33 -10.05
CA ASP A 18 33.52 13.59 -10.68
C ASP A 18 35.04 13.76 -10.80
N ASP A 19 35.83 12.84 -10.21
CA ASP A 19 37.29 12.88 -10.34
C ASP A 19 37.75 12.30 -11.68
N LYS A 20 38.24 13.17 -12.56
CA LYS A 20 38.73 12.80 -13.90
C LYS A 20 40.05 12.03 -13.88
N PHE A 21 40.77 12.04 -12.75
CA PHE A 21 42.04 11.33 -12.60
C PHE A 21 41.85 9.93 -12.00
N ASP A 22 40.66 9.62 -11.48
CA ASP A 22 40.32 8.32 -10.96
C ASP A 22 40.05 7.32 -12.11
N CYS A 23 40.82 6.24 -12.13
CA CYS A 23 40.72 5.19 -13.15
C CYS A 23 39.38 4.45 -13.12
N ASP A 24 38.83 4.23 -11.92
CA ASP A 24 37.56 3.53 -11.73
C ASP A 24 36.39 4.42 -12.15
N ALA A 25 36.42 5.72 -11.82
CA ALA A 25 35.42 6.69 -12.27
C ALA A 25 35.37 6.81 -13.80
N ARG A 26 36.53 6.84 -14.45
CA ARG A 26 36.63 6.84 -15.92
C ARG A 26 36.07 5.58 -16.53
N LYS A 27 36.53 4.41 -16.07
CA LYS A 27 36.06 3.11 -16.58
C LYS A 27 34.55 2.93 -16.38
N PHE A 28 34.02 3.40 -15.26
CA PHE A 28 32.59 3.39 -14.98
C PHE A 28 31.82 4.29 -15.96
N THR A 29 32.28 5.52 -16.18
CA THR A 29 31.65 6.48 -17.10
C THR A 29 31.70 6.01 -18.57
N GLU A 30 32.82 5.42 -18.99
CA GLU A 30 32.96 4.77 -20.30
C GLU A 30 31.96 3.61 -20.44
N THR A 31 31.86 2.75 -19.43
CA THR A 31 30.90 1.62 -19.42
C THR A 31 29.44 2.09 -19.49
N LEU A 32 29.10 3.21 -18.85
CA LEU A 32 27.76 3.80 -18.95
C LEU A 32 27.48 4.26 -20.38
N SER A 33 28.42 5.00 -20.96
CA SER A 33 28.32 5.54 -22.32
C SER A 33 28.20 4.42 -23.36
N ASP A 34 29.00 3.36 -23.23
CA ASP A 34 28.96 2.17 -24.10
C ASP A 34 27.61 1.44 -24.06
N ARG A 35 26.85 1.60 -22.97
CA ARG A 35 25.53 0.99 -22.78
C ARG A 35 24.37 1.97 -23.00
N GLY A 36 24.65 3.17 -23.52
CA GLY A 36 23.63 4.21 -23.71
C GLY A 36 22.99 4.64 -22.40
N LEU A 37 23.76 4.68 -21.32
CA LEU A 37 23.34 5.13 -19.99
C LEU A 37 23.98 6.49 -19.67
N VAL A 38 23.21 7.36 -19.05
CA VAL A 38 23.62 8.71 -18.67
C VAL A 38 23.36 8.91 -17.18
N GLN A 39 24.35 9.49 -16.50
CA GLN A 39 24.25 9.94 -15.12
C GLN A 39 23.73 11.40 -15.10
N HIS A 40 22.81 11.70 -14.17
CA HIS A 40 22.11 13.00 -14.12
C HIS A 40 22.52 13.91 -12.96
N VAL A 41 23.20 13.41 -11.92
CA VAL A 41 23.48 14.20 -10.70
C VAL A 41 24.68 15.11 -10.94
N VAL A 42 24.47 16.41 -10.75
CA VAL A 42 25.50 17.43 -10.93
C VAL A 42 25.77 18.14 -9.62
N GLY A 43 26.98 17.97 -9.08
CA GLY A 43 27.45 18.64 -7.86
C GLY A 43 27.75 17.68 -6.73
N ALA A 44 28.33 18.21 -5.65
CA ALA A 44 28.75 17.40 -4.52
C ALA A 44 27.54 16.80 -3.80
N THR A 45 27.51 15.48 -3.62
CA THR A 45 26.49 14.76 -2.83
C THR A 45 26.97 14.46 -1.43
N HIS A 46 28.23 14.78 -1.10
CA HIS A 46 28.82 14.57 0.21
C HIS A 46 29.44 15.86 0.77
N VAL A 47 29.46 16.04 2.10
CA VAL A 47 29.94 17.26 2.77
C VAL A 47 31.42 17.54 2.57
N ARG A 48 32.21 16.52 2.25
CA ARG A 48 33.63 16.65 1.88
C ARG A 48 33.82 17.00 0.39
N GLY A 49 32.75 17.27 -0.34
CA GLY A 49 32.77 17.43 -1.80
C GLY A 49 32.48 16.12 -2.51
N HIS A 50 32.60 16.16 -3.84
CA HIS A 50 32.47 15.03 -4.77
C HIS A 50 31.07 14.43 -4.92
N THR A 51 30.88 13.77 -6.07
CA THR A 51 29.63 13.09 -6.45
C THR A 51 29.79 11.60 -6.19
N LEU A 52 29.11 11.10 -5.14
CA LEU A 52 29.10 9.67 -4.78
C LEU A 52 27.74 9.04 -5.09
N ASP A 53 26.67 9.80 -4.87
CA ASP A 53 25.29 9.37 -5.06
C ASP A 53 24.84 9.68 -6.50
N VAL A 54 24.36 8.66 -7.21
CA VAL A 54 24.04 8.78 -8.63
C VAL A 54 22.59 8.48 -8.94
N ILE A 55 22.13 9.07 -10.04
CA ILE A 55 20.88 8.74 -10.73
C ILE A 55 21.25 8.51 -12.17
N ILE A 56 21.10 7.28 -12.65
CA ILE A 56 21.48 6.85 -14.00
C ILE A 56 20.25 6.33 -14.72
N THR A 57 20.02 6.78 -15.95
CA THR A 57 18.97 6.26 -16.83
C THR A 57 19.53 5.95 -18.20
N ARG A 58 18.70 5.38 -19.07
CA ARG A 58 19.03 5.36 -20.50
C ARG A 58 19.04 6.77 -21.07
N GLU A 59 19.90 6.99 -22.06
CA GLU A 59 20.05 8.26 -22.78
C GLU A 59 18.78 8.62 -23.56
N ASP A 60 18.07 7.62 -24.08
CA ASP A 60 16.83 7.77 -24.85
C ASP A 60 15.58 7.87 -23.96
N SER A 61 15.72 7.73 -22.64
CA SER A 61 14.58 7.76 -21.70
C SER A 61 14.25 9.18 -21.25
N SER A 62 12.98 9.57 -21.41
CA SER A 62 12.42 10.81 -20.87
C SER A 62 11.84 10.66 -19.46
N ILE A 63 12.28 9.64 -18.70
CA ILE A 63 11.72 9.36 -17.37
C ILE A 63 12.14 10.40 -16.33
N VAL A 64 13.32 11.01 -16.44
CA VAL A 64 13.80 12.07 -15.54
C VAL A 64 13.38 13.42 -16.11
N ILE A 65 12.73 14.24 -15.28
CA ILE A 65 12.31 15.60 -15.62
C ILE A 65 13.28 16.59 -14.98
N GLY A 66 14.01 17.33 -15.82
CA GLY A 66 14.94 18.37 -15.39
C GLY A 66 16.20 17.81 -14.70
N ILE A 67 16.98 18.70 -14.11
CA ILE A 67 18.23 18.35 -13.42
C ILE A 67 17.90 17.98 -11.97
N PRO A 68 18.41 16.84 -11.44
CA PRO A 68 18.31 16.51 -10.04
C PRO A 68 18.86 17.62 -9.14
N SER A 69 18.10 17.99 -8.11
CA SER A 69 18.52 18.98 -7.13
C SER A 69 19.15 18.32 -5.92
N ILE A 70 20.29 18.84 -5.48
CA ILE A 70 20.96 18.39 -4.26
C ILE A 70 20.51 19.29 -3.11
N GLU A 71 19.87 18.72 -2.10
CA GLU A 71 19.43 19.45 -0.91
C GLU A 71 20.10 18.89 0.35
N GLU A 72 20.58 19.78 1.21
CA GLU A 72 20.96 19.42 2.58
C GLU A 72 19.68 19.15 3.40
N LEU A 73 19.15 17.94 3.21
CA LEU A 73 18.09 17.44 4.05
C LEU A 73 18.77 16.90 5.30
N HIS A 74 18.41 17.44 6.47
CA HIS A 74 18.89 16.99 7.79
C HIS A 74 18.33 15.60 8.12
N LEU A 75 18.71 14.60 7.32
CA LEU A 75 18.36 13.20 7.45
C LEU A 75 18.97 12.68 8.74
N CYS A 76 18.25 11.81 9.43
CA CYS A 76 18.75 11.15 10.62
C CYS A 76 18.82 9.65 10.35
N ASN A 77 19.89 9.01 10.81
CA ASN A 77 20.01 7.56 10.77
C ASN A 77 18.99 6.89 11.72
N ASP A 78 18.98 5.56 11.69
CA ASP A 78 18.19 4.68 12.54
C ASP A 78 18.33 4.97 14.05
N LYS A 79 19.45 5.56 14.47
CA LYS A 79 19.72 5.98 15.87
C LYS A 79 19.30 7.42 16.17
N GLY A 80 18.74 8.13 15.19
CA GLY A 80 18.36 9.54 15.32
C GLY A 80 19.53 10.51 15.40
N VAL A 81 20.70 10.06 14.95
CA VAL A 81 21.86 10.92 14.72
C VAL A 81 21.74 11.45 13.29
N PRO A 82 21.91 12.76 13.05
CA PRO A 82 21.92 13.30 11.69
C PRO A 82 22.96 12.56 10.83
N SER A 83 22.57 12.01 9.68
CA SER A 83 23.53 11.68 8.61
C SER A 83 24.00 13.02 8.11
N LEU A 84 25.20 13.38 8.55
CA LEU A 84 25.82 14.69 8.36
C LEU A 84 26.75 14.70 7.17
N ASP A 85 26.93 13.56 6.51
CA ASP A 85 27.92 13.33 5.49
C ASP A 85 27.34 13.35 4.08
N HIS A 86 26.14 12.83 3.86
CA HIS A 86 25.48 12.84 2.55
C HIS A 86 24.38 13.90 2.44
N PHE A 87 24.22 14.44 1.23
CA PHE A 87 23.13 15.30 0.82
C PHE A 87 22.05 14.48 0.09
N ALA A 88 20.79 14.90 0.23
CA ALA A 88 19.69 14.24 -0.45
C ALA A 88 19.65 14.66 -1.92
N VAL A 89 19.72 13.68 -2.82
CA VAL A 89 19.51 13.91 -4.26
C VAL A 89 18.02 13.76 -4.58
N HIS A 90 17.41 14.83 -5.06
CA HIS A 90 16.00 14.87 -5.45
C HIS A 90 15.87 14.90 -6.97
N CYS A 91 15.12 13.96 -7.54
CA CYS A 91 14.75 13.98 -8.96
C CYS A 91 13.21 13.99 -9.12
N SER A 92 12.75 14.58 -10.22
CA SER A 92 11.35 14.51 -10.64
C SER A 92 11.22 13.45 -11.74
N LEU A 93 10.25 12.57 -11.61
CA LEU A 93 10.04 11.46 -12.55
C LEU A 93 8.74 11.64 -13.33
N ASN A 94 8.79 11.38 -14.64
CA ASN A 94 7.63 11.36 -15.53
C ASN A 94 6.90 10.01 -15.46
N VAL A 95 6.30 9.73 -14.29
CA VAL A 95 5.61 8.46 -14.05
C VAL A 95 4.18 8.72 -13.63
N ASN A 96 3.25 8.00 -14.25
CA ASN A 96 1.85 8.02 -13.87
C ASN A 96 1.67 7.35 -12.50
N LYS A 97 1.47 8.18 -11.46
CA LYS A 97 1.22 7.67 -10.12
C LYS A 97 -0.13 6.94 -10.08
N PRO A 98 -0.19 5.69 -9.58
CA PRO A 98 -1.45 4.98 -9.49
C PRO A 98 -2.44 5.78 -8.62
N PRO A 99 -3.72 5.87 -9.02
CA PRO A 99 -4.71 6.59 -8.26
C PRO A 99 -4.85 5.92 -6.89
N LYS A 100 -4.92 6.74 -5.83
CA LYS A 100 -5.22 6.23 -4.49
C LYS A 100 -6.60 5.60 -4.51
N LYS A 101 -6.76 4.48 -3.81
CA LYS A 101 -8.08 3.85 -3.63
C LYS A 101 -9.04 4.87 -3.00
N ARG A 102 -10.15 5.13 -3.67
CA ARG A 102 -11.23 6.01 -3.20
C ARG A 102 -12.47 5.15 -3.00
N GLU A 103 -13.19 5.40 -1.92
CA GLU A 103 -14.49 4.79 -1.67
C GLU A 103 -15.54 5.89 -1.53
N SER A 104 -16.68 5.70 -2.17
CA SER A 104 -17.85 6.55 -2.02
C SER A 104 -18.70 5.99 -0.89
N MET A 105 -18.86 6.78 0.17
CA MET A 105 -19.78 6.46 1.25
C MET A 105 -21.02 7.34 1.13
N LYS A 106 -22.19 6.73 1.27
CA LYS A 106 -23.47 7.43 1.42
C LYS A 106 -23.74 7.59 2.91
N PHE A 107 -24.09 8.80 3.33
CA PHE A 107 -24.39 9.10 4.74
C PHE A 107 -25.48 10.17 4.81
N ARG A 108 -26.20 10.18 5.93
CA ARG A 108 -27.15 11.23 6.30
C ARG A 108 -26.61 11.96 7.52
N LYS A 109 -26.77 13.28 7.56
CA LYS A 109 -26.34 14.08 8.70
C LYS A 109 -27.46 14.16 9.74
N LEU A 110 -27.67 13.05 10.47
CA LEU A 110 -28.74 12.96 11.45
C LEU A 110 -28.54 13.92 12.65
N GLU A 111 -27.30 14.25 12.97
CA GLU A 111 -26.96 15.20 14.05
C GLU A 111 -27.29 16.66 13.72
N GLU A 112 -27.48 17.01 12.44
CA GLU A 112 -27.83 18.36 12.00
C GLU A 112 -29.36 18.57 11.90
N ILE A 113 -30.17 17.57 12.29
CA ILE A 113 -31.63 17.67 12.27
C ILE A 113 -32.11 18.63 13.36
N VAL A 114 -32.90 19.62 12.98
CA VAL A 114 -33.62 20.50 13.92
C VAL A 114 -34.81 19.71 14.48
N ILE A 115 -34.72 19.32 15.75
CA ILE A 115 -35.68 18.42 16.40
C ILE A 115 -37.10 18.99 16.40
N ASP A 116 -37.27 20.31 16.58
CA ASP A 116 -38.58 20.95 16.65
C ASP A 116 -39.33 20.89 15.31
N ASP A 117 -38.64 21.18 14.19
CA ASP A 117 -39.22 21.09 12.86
C ASP A 117 -39.53 19.64 12.48
N PHE A 118 -38.67 18.70 12.88
CA PHE A 118 -38.86 17.27 12.67
C PHE A 118 -40.09 16.75 13.41
N ASN A 119 -40.27 17.12 14.68
CA ASN A 119 -41.44 16.77 15.47
C ASN A 119 -42.72 17.39 14.89
N THR A 120 -42.64 18.63 14.40
CA THR A 120 -43.77 19.32 13.78
C THR A 120 -44.22 18.58 12.52
N ASP A 121 -43.27 18.20 11.65
CA ASP A 121 -43.57 17.44 10.44
C ASP A 121 -44.13 16.05 10.74
N ILE A 122 -43.63 15.36 11.76
CA ILE A 122 -44.22 14.07 12.20
C ILE A 122 -45.66 14.27 12.65
N ASN A 123 -45.94 15.27 13.49
CA ASN A 123 -47.29 15.51 14.01
C ASN A 123 -48.27 15.96 12.92
N CYS A 124 -47.79 16.64 11.88
CA CYS A 124 -48.59 17.02 10.72
C CYS A 124 -48.77 15.89 9.69
N SER A 125 -48.02 14.79 9.83
CA SER A 125 -48.06 13.68 8.87
C SER A 125 -49.23 12.75 9.12
N ASN A 126 -49.93 12.39 8.05
CA ASN A 126 -51.04 11.44 8.14
C ASN A 126 -50.53 10.00 8.08
N PHE A 127 -50.30 9.40 9.25
CA PHE A 127 -49.89 8.00 9.35
C PHE A 127 -51.03 7.00 9.10
N MET A 128 -52.30 7.43 9.05
CA MET A 128 -53.47 6.57 8.91
C MET A 128 -54.36 7.04 7.75
N PRO A 129 -54.12 6.57 6.52
CA PRO A 129 -54.85 7.07 5.36
C PRO A 129 -56.32 6.65 5.34
N ASN A 130 -56.68 5.44 5.80
CA ASN A 130 -58.05 4.88 5.75
C ASN A 130 -58.25 3.70 6.74
N GLN A 131 -59.46 3.52 7.28
CA GLN A 131 -59.82 2.41 8.20
C GLN A 131 -59.95 1.03 7.52
N THR A 132 -59.84 0.95 6.18
CA THR A 132 -60.05 -0.29 5.40
C THR A 132 -58.76 -0.88 4.81
N ALA A 133 -57.59 -0.34 5.17
CA ALA A 133 -56.31 -0.78 4.63
C ALA A 133 -55.82 -2.08 5.28
N THR A 134 -55.10 -2.88 4.50
CA THR A 134 -54.44 -4.10 4.99
C THR A 134 -53.21 -3.74 5.84
N LEU A 135 -52.76 -4.68 6.68
CA LEU A 135 -51.59 -4.47 7.56
C LEU A 135 -50.33 -4.07 6.76
N ASP A 136 -50.10 -4.72 5.62
CA ASP A 136 -48.93 -4.46 4.77
C ASP A 136 -48.97 -3.04 4.15
N GLU A 137 -50.15 -2.56 3.77
CA GLU A 137 -50.34 -1.21 3.25
C GLU A 137 -50.12 -0.15 4.35
N LEU A 138 -50.52 -0.44 5.59
CA LEU A 138 -50.29 0.45 6.73
C LEU A 138 -48.79 0.55 7.05
N VAL A 139 -48.06 -0.58 7.06
CA VAL A 139 -46.61 -0.60 7.27
C VAL A 139 -45.89 0.13 6.13
N SER A 140 -46.26 -0.13 4.88
CA SER A 140 -45.66 0.57 3.73
C SER A 140 -45.91 2.07 3.75
N THR A 141 -47.09 2.51 4.19
CA THR A 141 -47.40 3.94 4.33
C THR A 141 -46.55 4.58 5.42
N TYR A 142 -46.45 3.92 6.58
CA TYR A 142 -45.64 4.37 7.69
C TYR A 142 -44.16 4.56 7.30
N ASP A 143 -43.57 3.53 6.67
CA ASP A 143 -42.18 3.57 6.22
C ASP A 143 -41.95 4.63 5.14
N SER A 144 -42.91 4.83 4.23
CA SER A 144 -42.84 5.85 3.18
C SER A 144 -42.87 7.27 3.76
N VAL A 145 -43.81 7.53 4.68
CA VAL A 145 -43.95 8.83 5.35
C VAL A 145 -42.70 9.16 6.13
N LEU A 146 -42.21 8.26 6.99
CA LEU A 146 -40.97 8.49 7.74
C LEU A 146 -39.76 8.66 6.82
N SER A 147 -39.65 7.87 5.76
CA SER A 147 -38.57 8.02 4.78
C SER A 147 -38.60 9.40 4.12
N SER A 148 -39.79 9.94 3.82
CA SER A 148 -39.94 11.27 3.22
C SER A 148 -39.55 12.40 4.20
N ILE A 149 -39.91 12.28 5.48
CA ILE A 149 -39.53 13.25 6.52
C ILE A 149 -38.02 13.21 6.72
N ILE A 150 -37.43 12.01 6.79
CA ILE A 150 -35.97 11.85 6.92
C ILE A 150 -35.25 12.41 5.68
N GLU A 151 -35.80 12.25 4.47
CA GLU A 151 -35.21 12.85 3.27
C GLU A 151 -35.29 14.37 3.27
N LYS A 152 -36.37 14.96 3.79
CA LYS A 152 -36.54 16.41 3.95
C LYS A 152 -35.51 16.99 4.93
N HIS A 153 -35.34 16.36 6.10
CA HIS A 153 -34.50 16.88 7.19
C HIS A 153 -33.03 16.47 7.11
N ALA A 154 -32.75 15.29 6.58
CA ALA A 154 -31.40 14.74 6.46
C ALA A 154 -31.24 14.00 5.12
N PRO A 155 -31.18 14.73 3.99
CA PRO A 155 -31.09 14.14 2.66
C PRO A 155 -29.83 13.27 2.51
N MET A 156 -29.91 12.27 1.64
CA MET A 156 -28.79 11.35 1.42
C MET A 156 -27.62 12.08 0.74
N GLN A 157 -26.49 12.19 1.42
CA GLN A 157 -25.27 12.79 0.90
C GLN A 157 -24.26 11.71 0.51
N SER A 158 -23.46 11.99 -0.52
CA SER A 158 -22.34 11.13 -0.88
C SER A 158 -21.02 11.88 -0.68
N LYS A 159 -20.06 11.21 -0.07
CA LYS A 159 -18.70 11.74 0.08
C LYS A 159 -17.69 10.72 -0.39
N THR A 160 -16.82 11.16 -1.29
CA THR A 160 -15.68 10.36 -1.75
C THR A 160 -14.53 10.53 -0.77
N ILE A 161 -14.14 9.46 -0.10
CA ILE A 161 -13.04 9.45 0.86
C ILE A 161 -11.87 8.69 0.23
N THR A 162 -10.68 9.26 0.34
CA THR A 162 -9.46 8.54 -0.02
C THR A 162 -9.10 7.59 1.11
N LEU A 163 -9.11 6.29 0.84
CA LEU A 163 -8.65 5.31 1.81
C LEU A 163 -7.15 5.50 2.04
N ARG A 164 -6.78 5.67 3.30
CA ARG A 164 -5.39 5.72 3.74
C ARG A 164 -5.22 4.62 4.77
N PRO A 165 -4.15 3.80 4.67
CA PRO A 165 -3.88 2.83 5.71
C PRO A 165 -3.75 3.56 7.05
N ASN A 166 -4.58 3.19 8.02
CA ASN A 166 -4.46 3.75 9.34
C ASN A 166 -3.10 3.32 9.91
N THR A 167 -2.33 4.30 10.38
CA THR A 167 -1.05 4.05 11.01
C THR A 167 -1.29 4.12 12.51
N GLU A 168 -1.56 2.98 13.13
CA GLU A 168 -2.01 2.92 14.54
C GLU A 168 -1.02 3.58 15.52
N TRP A 169 0.29 3.55 15.24
CA TRP A 169 1.32 4.21 16.05
C TRP A 169 1.44 5.72 15.84
N HIS A 170 0.64 6.31 14.94
CA HIS A 170 0.76 7.73 14.59
C HIS A 170 0.04 8.63 15.60
N SER A 171 0.73 8.94 16.71
CA SER A 171 0.22 9.77 17.80
C SER A 171 -0.12 11.23 17.39
N SER A 172 -0.98 11.88 18.18
CA SER A 172 -1.28 13.32 18.05
C SER A 172 -0.04 14.18 18.29
N GLU A 173 0.82 13.79 19.22
CA GLU A 173 2.11 14.44 19.51
C GLU A 173 3.07 14.38 18.30
N LEU A 174 3.12 13.24 17.59
CA LEU A 174 3.90 13.13 16.36
C LEU A 174 3.34 14.02 15.25
N ARG A 175 2.01 14.17 15.20
CA ARG A 175 1.34 15.06 14.24
C ARG A 175 1.68 16.53 14.51
N THR A 176 1.69 16.98 15.76
CA THR A 176 2.06 18.36 16.11
C THR A 176 3.53 18.61 15.80
N ALA A 177 4.44 17.70 16.19
CA ALA A 177 5.87 17.80 15.90
C ALA A 177 6.15 17.90 14.38
N LYS A 178 5.53 17.04 13.55
CA LYS A 178 5.64 17.13 12.08
C LYS A 178 5.11 18.46 11.51
N THR A 179 4.08 19.02 12.14
CA THR A 179 3.49 20.30 11.74
C THR A 179 4.47 21.44 12.04
N GLU A 180 5.05 21.47 13.23
CA GLU A 180 6.07 22.45 13.61
C GLU A 180 7.33 22.34 12.74
N ARG A 181 7.79 21.12 12.43
CA ARG A 181 8.89 20.91 11.48
C ARG A 181 8.61 21.54 10.11
N ARG A 182 7.40 21.35 9.57
CA ARG A 182 6.99 21.97 8.29
C ARG A 182 6.87 23.49 8.38
N LYS A 183 6.44 24.04 9.52
CA LYS A 183 6.43 25.50 9.73
C LYS A 183 7.85 26.07 9.72
N ALA A 184 8.77 25.43 10.44
CA ALA A 184 10.18 25.80 10.47
C ALA A 184 10.82 25.71 9.07
N GLU A 185 10.54 24.63 8.33
CA GLU A 185 11.01 24.43 6.95
C GLU A 185 10.56 25.57 6.02
N ARG A 186 9.27 25.92 6.05
CA ARG A 186 8.73 27.03 5.23
C ARG A 186 9.37 28.36 5.62
N LYS A 187 9.58 28.61 6.91
CA LYS A 187 10.22 29.83 7.41
C LYS A 187 11.67 29.90 6.94
N MET A 188 12.42 28.82 7.05
CA MET A 188 13.79 28.69 6.53
C MET A 188 13.83 28.97 5.02
N ARG A 189 12.97 28.30 4.22
CA ARG A 189 12.92 28.51 2.76
C ARG A 189 12.59 29.95 2.37
N LYS A 190 11.71 30.63 3.12
CA LYS A 190 11.31 32.03 2.87
C LYS A 190 12.42 33.02 3.23
N THR A 191 13.03 32.86 4.39
CA THR A 191 13.96 33.85 4.99
C THR A 191 15.41 33.63 4.57
N LYS A 192 15.80 32.38 4.30
CA LYS A 192 17.18 31.96 4.03
C LYS A 192 18.20 32.37 5.11
N LEU A 193 17.73 32.60 6.35
CA LEU A 193 18.59 32.95 7.48
C LEU A 193 19.11 31.69 8.20
N GLU A 194 20.36 31.74 8.65
CA GLU A 194 21.02 30.63 9.34
C GLU A 194 20.30 30.24 10.64
N VAL A 195 19.79 31.21 11.40
CA VAL A 195 19.00 30.95 12.62
C VAL A 195 17.76 30.09 12.33
N HIS A 196 17.11 30.32 11.18
CA HIS A 196 15.95 29.52 10.77
C HIS A 196 16.34 28.14 10.23
N LYS A 197 17.54 28.01 9.65
CA LYS A 197 18.13 26.72 9.28
C LYS A 197 18.42 25.87 10.51
N GLN A 198 19.02 26.45 11.55
CA GLN A 198 19.29 25.78 12.83
C GLN A 198 18.00 25.34 13.52
N LEU A 199 16.99 26.21 13.59
CA LEU A 199 15.68 25.85 14.13
C LEU A 199 15.03 24.69 13.38
N TYR A 200 15.10 24.69 12.04
CA TYR A 200 14.59 23.58 11.23
C TYR A 200 15.34 22.27 11.54
N LYS A 201 16.66 22.32 11.69
CA LYS A 201 17.50 21.16 12.07
C LYS A 201 17.07 20.58 13.42
N GLU A 202 16.87 21.41 14.43
CA GLU A 202 16.38 20.99 15.74
C GLU A 202 15.02 20.28 15.64
N GLN A 203 14.08 20.85 14.88
CA GLN A 203 12.77 20.24 14.67
C GLN A 203 12.84 18.92 13.89
N CYS A 204 13.80 18.77 12.97
CA CYS A 204 14.04 17.50 12.28
C CYS A 204 14.45 16.40 13.26
N ILE A 205 15.46 16.68 14.10
CA ILE A 205 15.96 15.74 15.11
C ILE A 205 14.85 15.37 16.10
N LYS A 206 14.13 16.38 16.61
CA LYS A 206 13.01 16.17 17.55
C LYS A 206 11.93 15.27 16.94
N THR A 207 11.50 15.57 15.72
CA THR A 207 10.45 14.81 15.03
C THR A 207 10.88 13.36 14.78
N HIS A 208 12.15 13.15 14.41
CA HIS A 208 12.68 11.81 14.15
C HIS A 208 12.78 10.97 15.42
N LYS A 209 13.32 11.54 16.52
CA LYS A 209 13.36 10.88 17.83
C LYS A 209 11.97 10.45 18.29
N LEU A 210 10.99 11.34 18.15
CA LEU A 210 9.62 11.07 18.52
C LEU A 210 8.98 10.01 17.62
N LEU A 211 9.27 10.03 16.31
CA LEU A 211 8.82 9.00 15.37
C LEU A 211 9.36 7.61 15.75
N LEU A 212 10.66 7.51 16.06
CA LEU A 212 11.27 6.26 16.51
C LEU A 212 10.63 5.79 17.81
N LYS A 213 10.51 6.68 18.79
CA LYS A 213 9.88 6.39 20.09
C LYS A 213 8.45 5.86 19.91
N CYS A 214 7.56 6.59 19.24
CA CYS A 214 6.18 6.16 19.05
C CYS A 214 6.07 4.81 18.32
N LYS A 215 6.97 4.55 17.35
CA LYS A 215 7.00 3.28 16.64
C LYS A 215 7.47 2.14 17.57
N THR A 216 8.54 2.36 18.32
CA THR A 216 9.08 1.39 19.28
C THR A 216 8.07 1.07 20.37
N ASP A 217 7.48 2.10 21.00
CA ASP A 217 6.49 1.97 22.07
C ASP A 217 5.30 1.12 21.59
N TYR A 218 4.71 1.49 20.44
CA TYR A 218 3.57 0.76 19.89
C TYR A 218 3.86 -0.71 19.59
N TYR A 219 5.00 -1.03 18.95
CA TYR A 219 5.32 -2.43 18.66
C TYR A 219 5.72 -3.20 19.90
N SER A 220 6.36 -2.55 20.88
CA SER A 220 6.66 -3.16 22.18
C SER A 220 5.37 -3.51 22.92
N ASP A 221 4.43 -2.57 22.99
CA ASP A 221 3.11 -2.78 23.59
C ASP A 221 2.34 -3.89 22.87
N LYS A 222 2.33 -3.91 21.53
CA LYS A 222 1.73 -5.00 20.74
C LYS A 222 2.36 -6.37 21.04
N ILE A 223 3.67 -6.43 21.23
CA ILE A 223 4.35 -7.68 21.57
C ILE A 223 3.98 -8.13 22.98
N LEU A 224 3.89 -7.19 23.94
CA LEU A 224 3.44 -7.47 25.30
C LEU A 224 1.98 -7.94 25.34
N GLU A 225 1.08 -7.30 24.58
CA GLU A 225 -0.33 -7.69 24.43
C GLU A 225 -0.51 -9.10 23.86
N ILE A 226 0.35 -9.51 22.92
CA ILE A 226 0.31 -10.85 22.33
C ILE A 226 0.72 -11.92 23.35
N GLY A 227 1.62 -11.59 24.27
CA GLY A 227 2.12 -12.50 25.29
C GLY A 227 2.80 -13.74 24.70
N CYS A 228 2.39 -14.94 25.15
CA CYS A 228 3.01 -16.22 24.78
C CYS A 228 2.45 -16.86 23.49
N ASP A 229 1.54 -16.20 22.77
CA ASP A 229 0.95 -16.75 21.54
C ASP A 229 1.91 -16.62 20.34
N GLN A 230 2.71 -17.67 20.13
CA GLN A 230 3.71 -17.74 19.05
C GLN A 230 3.10 -17.54 17.66
N LYS A 231 1.85 -17.98 17.44
CA LYS A 231 1.20 -17.85 16.12
C LYS A 231 0.85 -16.40 15.83
N LYS A 232 0.33 -15.66 16.82
CA LYS A 232 0.07 -14.23 16.69
C LYS A 232 1.34 -13.42 16.53
N LEU A 233 2.40 -13.76 17.26
CA LEU A 233 3.71 -13.12 17.13
C LEU A 233 4.29 -13.33 15.71
N PHE A 234 4.25 -14.57 15.21
CA PHE A 234 4.70 -14.89 13.85
C PHE A 234 3.89 -14.14 12.79
N ASN A 235 2.56 -14.03 12.96
CA ASN A 235 1.71 -13.25 12.06
C ASN A 235 2.06 -11.75 12.09
N LEU A 236 2.36 -11.18 13.26
CA LEU A 236 2.81 -9.80 13.40
C LEU A 236 4.15 -9.59 12.67
N THR A 237 5.12 -10.49 12.86
CA THR A 237 6.42 -10.42 12.19
C THR A 237 6.28 -10.57 10.68
N ASN A 238 5.43 -11.49 10.18
CA ASN A 238 5.14 -11.60 8.76
C ASN A 238 4.50 -10.33 8.19
N LYS A 239 3.59 -9.70 8.94
CA LYS A 239 2.99 -8.42 8.55
C LYS A 239 4.05 -7.31 8.47
N LEU A 240 5.00 -7.27 9.40
CA LEU A 240 6.12 -6.32 9.39
C LEU A 240 7.08 -6.53 8.22
N MET A 241 7.33 -7.78 7.85
CA MET A 241 8.17 -8.13 6.69
C MET A 241 7.46 -7.92 5.34
N GLY A 242 6.21 -7.44 5.33
CA GLY A 242 5.45 -7.26 4.09
C GLY A 242 4.89 -8.56 3.50
N ASN A 243 4.97 -9.67 4.23
CA ASN A 243 4.42 -10.97 3.83
C ASN A 243 2.92 -11.07 4.13
N THR A 244 2.16 -10.03 3.78
CA THR A 244 0.69 -10.05 3.90
C THR A 244 0.11 -10.87 2.76
N LYS A 245 0.25 -12.20 2.86
CA LYS A 245 -0.57 -13.11 2.07
C LYS A 245 -2.01 -12.94 2.54
N THR A 246 -2.76 -12.08 1.87
CA THR A 246 -4.21 -12.16 1.96
C THR A 246 -4.57 -13.52 1.37
N VAL A 247 -5.21 -14.37 2.17
CA VAL A 247 -5.79 -15.60 1.64
C VAL A 247 -6.95 -15.14 0.77
N VAL A 248 -6.65 -14.88 -0.51
CA VAL A 248 -7.66 -14.60 -1.50
C VAL A 248 -8.33 -15.94 -1.77
N LEU A 249 -9.53 -16.12 -1.23
CA LEU A 249 -10.39 -17.22 -1.65
C LEU A 249 -10.56 -17.12 -3.17
N PRO A 250 -10.50 -18.23 -3.92
CA PRO A 250 -10.68 -18.20 -5.35
C PRO A 250 -12.00 -17.50 -5.71
N SER A 251 -11.96 -16.41 -6.48
CA SER A 251 -13.17 -15.70 -6.91
C SER A 251 -14.01 -16.59 -7.83
N ARG A 252 -15.14 -17.16 -7.35
CA ARG A 252 -16.03 -18.01 -8.16
C ARG A 252 -17.50 -17.93 -7.75
N GLU A 253 -18.36 -18.39 -8.66
CA GLU A 253 -19.77 -18.02 -8.83
C GLU A 253 -20.79 -18.80 -7.98
N CYS A 254 -20.39 -19.86 -7.25
CA CYS A 254 -21.35 -20.64 -6.44
C CYS A 254 -20.68 -21.37 -5.25
N ASP A 255 -21.26 -21.22 -4.05
CA ASP A 255 -20.75 -21.80 -2.79
C ASP A 255 -20.75 -23.34 -2.79
N LYS A 256 -21.71 -23.98 -3.47
CA LYS A 256 -21.83 -25.46 -3.54
C LYS A 256 -20.64 -26.11 -4.23
N ASP A 257 -20.15 -25.51 -5.32
CA ASP A 257 -19.01 -26.05 -6.06
C ASP A 257 -17.69 -25.95 -5.27
N ILE A 258 -17.57 -24.95 -4.40
CA ILE A 258 -16.41 -24.82 -3.50
C ILE A 258 -16.46 -25.92 -2.45
N SER A 259 -17.61 -26.15 -1.81
CA SER A 259 -17.77 -27.21 -0.82
C SER A 259 -17.50 -28.59 -1.40
N ASN A 260 -18.01 -28.88 -2.61
CA ASN A 260 -17.78 -30.16 -3.29
C ASN A 260 -16.30 -30.38 -3.61
N ARG A 261 -15.62 -29.38 -4.19
CA ARG A 261 -14.18 -29.49 -4.50
C ARG A 261 -13.30 -29.58 -3.24
N PHE A 262 -13.72 -28.94 -2.15
CA PHE A 262 -13.05 -29.09 -0.87
C PHE A 262 -13.23 -30.51 -0.34
N GLY A 263 -14.44 -31.07 -0.42
CA GLY A 263 -14.72 -32.46 -0.11
C GLY A 263 -13.87 -33.43 -0.93
N ASP A 264 -13.84 -33.26 -2.25
CA ASP A 264 -13.03 -34.07 -3.17
C ASP A 264 -11.54 -34.01 -2.83
N PHE A 265 -11.03 -32.85 -2.42
CA PHE A 265 -9.62 -32.71 -2.02
C PHE A 265 -9.29 -33.59 -0.82
N PHE A 266 -10.12 -33.57 0.23
CA PHE A 266 -9.88 -34.41 1.41
C PHE A 266 -10.10 -35.89 1.13
N LEU A 267 -11.09 -36.25 0.30
CA LEU A 267 -11.30 -37.63 -0.14
C LEU A 267 -10.08 -38.17 -0.90
N ASN A 268 -9.58 -37.41 -1.87
CA ASN A 268 -8.37 -37.78 -2.62
C ASN A 268 -7.12 -37.85 -1.73
N LYS A 269 -7.01 -36.96 -0.72
CA LYS A 269 -5.89 -36.99 0.24
C LYS A 269 -5.95 -38.24 1.12
N ILE A 270 -7.13 -38.59 1.62
CA ILE A 270 -7.35 -39.81 2.40
C ILE A 270 -7.04 -41.04 1.55
N GLU A 271 -7.53 -41.11 0.31
CA GLU A 271 -7.27 -42.22 -0.60
C GLU A 271 -5.78 -42.36 -0.93
N THR A 272 -5.09 -41.24 -1.13
CA THR A 272 -3.63 -41.23 -1.35
C THR A 272 -2.87 -41.74 -0.13
N ILE A 273 -3.25 -41.31 1.07
CA ILE A 273 -2.64 -41.77 2.33
C ILE A 273 -2.91 -43.26 2.54
N MET A 274 -4.15 -43.72 2.31
CA MET A 274 -4.50 -45.13 2.42
C MET A 274 -3.72 -45.99 1.43
N ARG A 275 -3.57 -45.55 0.18
CA ARG A 275 -2.76 -46.26 -0.81
C ARG A 275 -1.28 -46.34 -0.42
N CYS A 276 -0.73 -45.28 0.18
CA CYS A 276 0.64 -45.29 0.71
C CYS A 276 0.80 -46.25 1.90
N LEU A 277 -0.20 -46.36 2.77
CA LEU A 277 -0.18 -47.29 3.91
C LEU A 277 -0.39 -48.75 3.47
N SER A 278 -1.20 -49.01 2.45
CA SER A 278 -1.40 -50.35 1.89
C SER A 278 -0.25 -50.86 1.03
N SER A 279 0.71 -49.99 0.66
CA SER A 279 1.93 -50.38 -0.04
C SER A 279 3.11 -50.73 0.89
N GLU A 280 2.89 -50.81 2.20
CA GLU A 280 3.89 -51.31 3.16
C GLU A 280 3.99 -52.85 3.11
N ASP A 281 4.61 -53.34 2.04
CA ASP A 281 5.40 -54.58 2.03
C ASP A 281 6.67 -54.31 1.17
N ASP A 282 7.51 -53.37 1.62
CA ASP A 282 8.96 -53.58 1.77
C ASP A 282 9.62 -52.37 2.46
N SER A 283 10.67 -52.70 3.20
CA SER A 283 11.46 -51.92 4.13
C SER A 283 12.06 -50.59 3.61
N SER A 284 11.61 -49.46 4.18
CA SER A 284 12.39 -48.29 4.66
C SER A 284 11.53 -47.00 4.65
N LEU A 285 10.72 -46.79 5.69
CA LEU A 285 9.87 -45.61 5.80
C LEU A 285 10.67 -44.37 6.25
N ASN A 286 11.00 -43.51 5.30
CA ASN A 286 11.38 -42.13 5.60
C ASN A 286 10.10 -41.33 5.84
N ARG A 287 9.99 -40.75 7.04
CA ARG A 287 8.76 -40.17 7.63
C ARG A 287 8.32 -38.83 6.98
N ASN A 288 8.56 -38.63 5.69
CA ASN A 288 8.42 -37.36 4.95
C ASN A 288 7.40 -37.38 3.78
N ASP A 289 6.75 -38.51 3.48
CA ASP A 289 5.93 -38.62 2.25
C ASP A 289 4.54 -37.96 2.32
N ALA A 290 3.99 -37.73 3.52
CA ALA A 290 2.80 -36.90 3.68
C ALA A 290 3.06 -35.44 3.26
N PHE A 291 4.31 -34.97 3.37
CA PHE A 291 4.74 -33.64 2.92
C PHE A 291 4.94 -33.60 1.40
N CYS A 292 5.30 -34.72 0.78
CA CYS A 292 5.57 -34.80 -0.66
C CYS A 292 4.28 -34.69 -1.51
N ALA A 293 3.14 -35.19 -1.00
CA ALA A 293 1.84 -35.05 -1.64
C ALA A 293 1.36 -33.58 -1.70
N ASP A 294 1.52 -32.81 -0.62
CA ASP A 294 1.15 -31.39 -0.58
C ASP A 294 2.05 -30.53 -1.52
N VAL A 295 3.33 -30.90 -1.70
CA VAL A 295 4.25 -30.19 -2.61
C VAL A 295 3.94 -30.47 -4.09
N ARG A 296 3.62 -31.70 -4.48
CA ARG A 296 3.22 -32.04 -5.86
C ARG A 296 1.91 -31.38 -6.28
N TRP A 297 0.93 -31.29 -5.37
CA TRP A 297 -0.35 -30.65 -5.67
C TRP A 297 -0.22 -29.12 -5.77
N LEU A 298 0.59 -28.47 -4.93
CA LEU A 298 0.90 -27.03 -5.04
C LEU A 298 1.57 -26.67 -6.38
N HIS A 299 2.49 -27.50 -6.87
CA HIS A 299 3.11 -27.30 -8.19
C HIS A 299 2.11 -27.48 -9.33
N THR A 300 1.21 -28.46 -9.21
CA THR A 300 0.16 -28.74 -10.21
C THR A 300 -0.92 -27.65 -10.24
N ILE A 301 -1.33 -27.11 -9.08
CA ILE A 301 -2.18 -25.92 -9.00
C ILE A 301 -1.49 -24.73 -9.68
N LYS A 302 -0.21 -24.49 -9.38
CA LYS A 302 0.53 -23.33 -9.91
C LYS A 302 0.61 -23.38 -11.44
N LEU A 303 0.90 -24.56 -12.01
CA LEU A 303 0.89 -24.80 -13.46
C LEU A 303 -0.51 -24.70 -14.07
N ALA A 304 -1.55 -25.15 -13.36
CA ALA A 304 -2.93 -25.04 -13.82
C ALA A 304 -3.43 -23.59 -13.82
N ILE A 305 -3.08 -22.80 -12.80
CA ILE A 305 -3.40 -21.37 -12.72
C ILE A 305 -2.67 -20.58 -13.81
N GLU A 306 -1.39 -20.85 -14.06
CA GLU A 306 -0.64 -20.21 -15.16
C GLU A 306 -1.25 -20.54 -16.54
N LYS A 307 -1.66 -21.79 -16.79
CA LYS A 307 -2.32 -22.19 -18.04
C LYS A 307 -3.71 -21.56 -18.23
N ILE A 308 -4.51 -21.44 -17.17
CA ILE A 308 -5.83 -20.80 -17.21
C ILE A 308 -5.70 -19.30 -17.50
N THR A 309 -4.71 -18.64 -16.88
CA THR A 309 -4.47 -17.20 -17.07
C THR A 309 -4.04 -16.90 -18.51
N ILE A 310 -3.19 -17.74 -19.11
CA ILE A 310 -2.78 -17.61 -20.52
C ILE A 310 -3.94 -17.87 -21.49
N LYS A 311 -4.83 -18.83 -21.19
CA LYS A 311 -6.01 -19.12 -22.01
C LYS A 311 -7.04 -17.98 -21.97
N GLN A 312 -7.29 -17.41 -20.79
CA GLN A 312 -8.16 -16.25 -20.62
C GLN A 312 -7.59 -14.95 -21.24
N LEU A 313 -6.26 -14.80 -21.26
CA LEU A 313 -5.59 -13.70 -21.98
C LEU A 313 -5.66 -13.85 -23.51
N ARG A 314 -5.76 -15.09 -24.02
CA ARG A 314 -5.93 -15.37 -25.46
C ARG A 314 -7.38 -15.22 -25.92
N GLU A 315 -8.36 -15.56 -25.10
CA GLU A 315 -9.79 -15.44 -25.43
C GLU A 315 -10.27 -13.96 -25.40
N LYS A 316 -9.67 -13.09 -24.57
CA LYS A 316 -10.01 -11.65 -24.52
C LYS A 316 -9.53 -10.82 -25.71
N LYS A 317 -8.79 -11.38 -26.67
CA LYS A 317 -8.39 -10.66 -27.90
C LYS A 317 -9.44 -10.70 -29.02
N THR A 318 -10.57 -11.38 -28.83
CA THR A 318 -11.56 -11.60 -29.89
C THR A 318 -12.98 -11.30 -29.41
N ILE A 319 -13.28 -10.05 -29.03
CA ILE A 319 -14.67 -9.59 -28.94
C ILE A 319 -14.74 -8.21 -29.61
N ARG A 320 -15.37 -8.19 -30.78
CA ARG A 320 -15.77 -6.99 -31.52
C ARG A 320 -16.87 -6.28 -30.73
N TYR A 321 -16.78 -4.96 -30.66
CA TYR A 321 -17.86 -4.10 -30.17
C TYR A 321 -18.90 -3.95 -31.27
N ASP A 322 -20.14 -4.41 -31.01
CA ASP A 322 -21.31 -3.92 -31.72
C ASP A 322 -22.01 -2.89 -30.83
N ILE A 323 -22.15 -1.68 -31.38
CA ILE A 323 -22.87 -0.54 -30.82
C ILE A 323 -24.21 -0.49 -31.54
N THR A 324 -25.32 -0.50 -30.81
CA THR A 324 -26.57 0.12 -31.28
C THR A 324 -27.41 0.62 -30.11
N GLU A 325 -27.66 1.93 -30.18
CA GLU A 325 -28.73 2.82 -29.66
C GLU A 325 -29.42 2.53 -28.33
#